data_AF-A0AA35WKQ3-F1
#
_entry.id   AF-A0AA35WKQ3-F1
#
_cell.length_a   1.000
_cell.length_b   1.000
_cell.length_c   1.000
_cell.angle_alpha   90.00
_cell.angle_beta   90.00
_cell.angle_gamma   90.00
#
_symmetry.space_group_name_H-M   'P 1'
#
loop_
_entity.id
_entity.type
_entity.pdbx_description
1 polymer ?
#
loop_
_entity_poly.entity_id
_entity_poly.type
_entity_poly.pdbx_seq_one_letter_code
_entity_poly.pdbx_strand_id
1 'polypeptide(L)'
;MDSSRGSPLQEYSTASDVWSFGVLLYEIWTIGIKPYSTITNNEVYQKVLSGHRLPPPPGCPRAVYQTMINCWNPESDSRPTFPEIQVELQRPDFKLLTWTAEDVAAYTEEARTLGAPLEVGNELYIDIQKTYTIEDHPTQFSS
;
A
#
# COMPACT_ATOMS: atom_id res chain seq x y z
N MET A 1 -24.12 8.59 -35.29
CA MET A 1 -23.42 9.62 -34.49
C MET A 1 -23.89 9.47 -33.07
N ASP A 2 -23.15 8.69 -32.27
CA ASP A 2 -23.30 8.65 -30.82
C ASP A 2 -21.92 9.02 -30.26
N SER A 3 -21.75 10.31 -30.00
CA SER A 3 -20.61 10.87 -29.30
C SER A 3 -20.97 10.99 -27.84
N SER A 4 -20.72 9.95 -27.03
CA SER A 4 -20.63 10.03 -25.54
C SER A 4 -20.10 8.73 -24.91
N ARG A 5 -19.06 8.10 -25.47
CA ARG A 5 -18.15 7.31 -24.62
C ARG A 5 -17.05 8.26 -24.15
N GLY A 6 -17.35 9.01 -23.09
CA GLY A 6 -16.30 9.68 -22.33
C GLY A 6 -15.26 8.62 -21.95
N SER A 7 -13.98 8.98 -22.05
CA SER A 7 -12.93 8.28 -21.32
C SER A 7 -13.37 8.12 -19.85
N PRO A 8 -12.94 7.07 -19.11
CA PRO A 8 -13.12 7.09 -17.66
C PRO A 8 -12.30 8.27 -17.15
N LEU A 9 -12.96 9.41 -16.96
CA LEU A 9 -12.34 10.68 -16.69
C LEU A 9 -11.75 10.64 -15.28
N GLN A 10 -10.47 10.98 -15.22
CA GLN A 10 -9.72 11.52 -14.10
C GLN A 10 -10.61 12.26 -13.08
N GLU A 11 -11.16 11.52 -12.12
CA GLU A 11 -12.04 12.06 -11.09
C GLU A 11 -11.21 12.45 -9.87
N TYR A 12 -10.96 13.75 -9.74
CA TYR A 12 -10.36 14.32 -8.55
C TYR A 12 -11.39 14.27 -7.42
N SER A 13 -10.99 13.68 -6.31
CA SER A 13 -11.82 13.53 -5.11
C SER A 13 -10.95 13.45 -3.87
N THR A 14 -11.54 13.66 -2.69
CA THR A 14 -10.86 13.40 -1.42
C THR A 14 -10.34 11.95 -1.34
N ALA A 15 -11.05 10.98 -1.94
CA ALA A 15 -10.59 9.60 -2.00
C ALA A 15 -9.33 9.44 -2.89
N SER A 16 -9.18 10.24 -3.95
CA SER A 16 -7.94 10.29 -4.74
C SER A 16 -6.77 10.93 -3.99
N ASP A 17 -7.05 11.92 -3.13
CA ASP A 17 -6.06 12.53 -2.24
C ASP A 17 -5.59 11.53 -1.17
N VAL A 18 -6.50 10.72 -0.63
CA VAL A 18 -6.17 9.63 0.32
C VAL A 18 -5.22 8.62 -0.31
N TRP A 19 -5.47 8.22 -1.56
CA TRP A 19 -4.54 7.33 -2.28
C TRP A 19 -3.14 7.94 -2.36
N SER A 20 -3.07 9.21 -2.75
CA SER A 20 -1.82 9.97 -2.87
C SER A 20 -1.14 10.15 -1.51
N PHE A 21 -1.91 10.27 -0.42
CA PHE A 21 -1.38 10.29 0.94
C PHE A 21 -0.73 8.96 1.32
N GLY A 22 -1.28 7.82 0.90
CA GLY A 22 -0.61 6.52 1.07
C GLY A 22 0.75 6.48 0.35
N VAL A 23 0.84 7.08 -0.84
CA VAL A 23 2.11 7.23 -1.57
C VAL A 23 3.09 8.14 -0.80
N LEU A 24 2.62 9.25 -0.23
CA LEU A 24 3.43 10.14 0.59
C LEU A 24 3.97 9.42 1.84
N LEU A 25 3.16 8.62 2.53
CA LEU A 25 3.63 7.82 3.66
C LEU A 25 4.77 6.89 3.22
N TYR A 26 4.63 6.24 2.06
CA TYR A 26 5.69 5.40 1.51
C TYR A 26 6.98 6.19 1.24
N GLU A 27 6.87 7.39 0.67
CA GLU A 27 8.03 8.28 0.44
C GLU A 27 8.72 8.67 1.76
N ILE A 28 7.96 8.95 2.82
CA ILE A 28 8.51 9.25 4.16
C ILE A 28 9.34 8.06 4.67
N TRP A 29 8.78 6.85 4.62
CA TRP A 29 9.43 5.64 5.15
C TRP A 29 10.55 5.10 4.26
N THR A 30 10.66 5.58 3.03
CA THR A 30 11.79 5.28 2.14
C THR A 30 12.81 6.40 2.06
N ILE A 31 12.69 7.44 2.91
CA ILE A 31 13.60 8.59 2.94
C ILE A 31 13.64 9.30 1.56
N GLY A 32 12.46 9.45 0.94
CA GLY A 32 12.27 10.20 -0.30
C GLY A 32 12.55 9.44 -1.58
N ILE A 33 12.58 8.09 -1.56
CA ILE A 33 12.70 7.32 -2.80
C ILE A 33 11.44 7.50 -3.64
N LYS A 34 11.64 7.79 -4.93
CA LYS A 34 10.54 7.88 -5.90
C LYS A 34 9.82 6.52 -6.03
N PRO A 35 8.51 6.46 -5.76
CA PRO A 35 7.71 5.25 -5.94
C PRO A 35 7.74 4.76 -7.40
N TYR A 36 7.80 3.43 -7.58
CA TYR A 36 7.83 2.78 -8.89
C TYR A 36 8.89 3.33 -9.86
N SER A 37 10.05 3.75 -9.35
CA SER A 37 11.09 4.45 -10.12
C SER A 37 11.67 3.66 -11.30
N THR A 38 11.53 2.33 -11.31
CA THR A 38 12.13 1.44 -12.31
C THR A 38 11.22 1.12 -13.50
N ILE A 39 9.98 1.62 -13.50
CA ILE A 39 8.98 1.31 -14.53
C ILE A 39 8.28 2.57 -15.04
N THR A 40 7.71 2.49 -16.24
CA THR A 40 6.98 3.58 -16.89
C THR A 40 5.60 3.79 -16.27
N ASN A 41 5.01 4.98 -16.44
CA ASN A 41 3.67 5.28 -15.93
C ASN A 41 2.60 4.29 -16.42
N ASN A 42 2.71 3.81 -17.67
CA ASN A 42 1.80 2.81 -18.21
C ASN A 42 1.95 1.46 -17.49
N GLU A 43 3.18 1.04 -17.19
CA GLU A 43 3.43 -0.18 -16.42
C GLU A 43 2.96 -0.05 -14.96
N VAL A 44 3.14 1.13 -14.34
CA VAL A 44 2.57 1.43 -13.01
C VAL A 44 1.06 1.26 -13.03
N TYR A 45 0.39 1.88 -14.01
CA TYR A 45 -1.05 1.80 -14.16
C TYR A 45 -1.53 0.34 -14.26
N GLN A 46 -0.89 -0.46 -15.13
CA GLN A 46 -1.25 -1.88 -15.29
C GLN A 46 -1.00 -2.70 -14.01
N LYS A 47 0.12 -2.47 -13.30
CA LYS A 47 0.41 -3.14 -12.03
C LYS A 47 -0.61 -2.79 -10.95
N VAL A 48 -0.94 -1.51 -10.80
CA VAL A 48 -1.91 -1.07 -9.79
C VAL A 48 -3.29 -1.66 -10.07
N LEU A 49 -3.71 -1.72 -11.34
CA LEU A 49 -4.95 -2.38 -11.75
C LEU A 49 -4.96 -3.88 -11.48
N SER A 50 -3.80 -4.56 -11.56
CA SER A 50 -3.70 -5.98 -11.22
C SER A 50 -3.69 -6.25 -9.71
N GLY A 51 -3.98 -5.24 -8.87
CA GLY A 51 -3.99 -5.37 -7.43
C GLY A 51 -2.62 -5.24 -6.76
N HIS A 52 -1.54 -5.05 -7.52
CA HIS A 52 -0.22 -4.88 -6.93
C HIS A 52 -0.11 -3.54 -6.19
N ARG A 53 0.57 -3.56 -5.04
CA ARG A 53 0.93 -2.39 -4.23
C ARG A 53 2.43 -2.42 -3.95
N LEU A 54 3.00 -1.26 -3.62
CA LEU A 54 4.41 -1.19 -3.22
C LEU A 54 4.63 -2.09 -1.99
N PRO A 55 5.71 -2.89 -1.96
CA PRO A 55 6.12 -3.66 -0.78
C PRO A 55 6.34 -2.75 0.44
N PRO A 56 6.32 -3.26 1.68
CA PRO A 56 6.63 -2.48 2.86
C PRO A 56 8.06 -1.91 2.79
N PRO A 57 8.27 -0.61 3.06
CA PRO A 57 9.62 -0.08 3.25
C PRO A 57 10.29 -0.78 4.43
N PRO A 58 11.59 -1.15 4.34
CA PRO A 58 12.34 -1.61 5.49
C PRO A 58 12.29 -0.60 6.64
N GLY A 59 12.18 -1.11 7.86
CA GLY A 59 11.99 -0.26 9.04
C GLY A 59 10.56 0.24 9.26
N CYS A 60 9.64 0.06 8.31
CA CYS A 60 8.24 0.45 8.46
C CYS A 60 7.46 -0.55 9.33
N PRO A 61 6.91 -0.12 10.49
CA PRO A 61 6.10 -0.97 11.34
C PRO A 61 4.79 -1.36 10.66
N ARG A 62 4.32 -2.57 10.97
CA ARG A 62 3.14 -3.17 10.34
C ARG A 62 1.91 -2.26 10.36
N ALA A 63 1.67 -1.57 11.48
CA ALA A 63 0.52 -0.67 11.64
C ALA A 63 0.54 0.48 10.62
N VAL A 64 1.72 1.06 10.35
CA VAL A 64 1.86 2.15 9.38
C VAL A 64 1.71 1.64 7.96
N TYR A 65 2.30 0.49 7.64
CA TYR A 65 2.11 -0.12 6.32
C TYR A 65 0.65 -0.52 6.07
N GLN A 66 -0.07 -0.99 7.10
CA GLN A 66 -1.51 -1.24 7.01
C GLN A 66 -2.28 0.04 6.64
N THR A 67 -1.94 1.20 7.21
CA THR A 67 -2.53 2.48 6.82
C THR A 67 -2.28 2.77 5.33
N MET A 68 -1.08 2.53 4.81
CA MET A 68 -0.77 2.69 3.38
C MET A 68 -1.64 1.77 2.51
N ILE A 69 -1.73 0.49 2.85
CA ILE A 69 -2.57 -0.49 2.15
C ILE A 69 -4.05 -0.06 2.14
N ASN A 70 -4.56 0.45 3.26
CA ASN A 70 -5.94 0.93 3.35
C ASN A 70 -6.17 2.17 2.46
N CYS A 71 -5.22 3.11 2.45
CA CYS A 71 -5.25 4.25 1.52
C CYS A 71 -5.25 3.81 0.05
N TRP A 72 -4.60 2.68 -0.25
CA TRP A 72 -4.53 2.10 -1.60
C TRP A 72 -5.63 1.07 -1.91
N ASN A 73 -6.79 1.16 -1.25
CA ASN A 73 -7.93 0.32 -1.62
C ASN A 73 -8.37 0.60 -3.08
N PRO A 74 -8.54 -0.44 -3.91
CA PRO A 74 -9.01 -0.26 -5.29
C PRO A 74 -10.37 0.47 -5.34
N GLU A 75 -11.28 0.14 -4.43
CA GLU A 75 -12.59 0.78 -4.32
C GLU A 75 -12.44 2.12 -3.58
N SER A 76 -12.75 3.23 -4.26
CA SER A 76 -12.61 4.59 -3.70
C SER A 76 -13.36 4.77 -2.38
N ASP A 77 -14.55 4.19 -2.28
CA ASP A 77 -15.46 4.34 -1.15
C ASP A 77 -15.05 3.46 0.03
N SER A 78 -14.14 2.51 -0.19
CA SER A 78 -13.56 1.66 0.87
C SER A 78 -12.23 2.21 1.40
N ARG A 79 -11.75 3.35 0.88
CA ARG A 79 -10.57 4.04 1.42
C ARG A 79 -10.95 4.77 2.71
N PRO A 80 -10.05 4.84 3.71
CA PRO A 80 -10.30 5.61 4.91
C PRO A 80 -10.39 7.10 4.59
N THR A 81 -11.20 7.82 5.34
CA THR A 81 -11.26 9.28 5.31
C THR A 81 -10.06 9.88 6.05
N PHE A 82 -9.69 11.13 5.75
CA PHE A 82 -8.62 11.80 6.50
C PHE A 82 -8.84 11.86 8.03
N PRO A 83 -10.06 12.08 8.56
CA PRO A 83 -10.31 11.96 9.99
C PRO A 83 -9.98 10.57 10.56
N GLU A 84 -10.30 9.49 9.85
CA GLU A 84 -9.95 8.13 10.28
C GLU A 84 -8.44 7.90 10.24
N ILE A 85 -7.76 8.37 9.19
CA ILE A 85 -6.30 8.34 9.09
C ILE A 85 -5.66 9.12 10.25
N GLN A 86 -6.19 10.31 10.56
CA GLN A 86 -5.70 11.13 11.66
C GLN A 86 -5.82 10.40 13.00
N VAL A 87 -6.95 9.73 13.27
CA VAL A 87 -7.14 8.93 14.49
C VAL A 87 -6.09 7.82 14.57
N GLU A 88 -5.84 7.10 13.48
CA GLU A 88 -4.82 6.04 13.44
C GLU A 88 -3.39 6.58 13.68
N LEU A 89 -3.04 7.71 13.05
CA LEU A 89 -1.71 8.32 13.18
C LEU A 89 -1.50 9.02 14.53
N GLN A 90 -2.56 9.30 15.29
CA GLN A 90 -2.48 9.86 16.65
C GLN A 90 -2.38 8.78 17.74
N ARG A 91 -2.35 7.50 17.37
CA ARG A 91 -2.14 6.41 18.32
C ARG A 91 -0.75 6.54 18.97
N PRO A 92 -0.61 6.11 20.25
CA PRO A 92 0.69 6.16 20.91
C PRO A 92 1.79 5.43 20.15
N ASP A 93 3.03 5.92 20.24
CA ASP A 93 4.19 5.38 19.53
C ASP A 93 4.35 3.86 19.73
N PHE A 94 4.09 3.32 20.93
CA PHE A 94 4.17 1.89 21.21
C PHE A 94 3.09 1.03 20.52
N LYS A 95 2.12 1.65 19.86
CA LYS A 95 1.10 0.99 19.03
C LYS A 95 1.35 1.23 17.54
N LEU A 96 1.98 2.34 17.18
CA LEU A 96 2.15 2.76 15.80
C LEU A 96 3.55 2.47 15.26
N LEU A 97 4.58 2.77 16.06
CA LEU A 97 5.97 2.86 15.63
C LEU A 97 6.85 1.69 16.10
N THR A 98 6.30 0.71 16.81
CA THR A 98 7.07 -0.41 17.37
C THR A 98 6.84 -1.72 16.65
N TRP A 99 7.91 -2.49 16.57
CA TRP A 99 7.89 -3.90 16.16
C TRP A 99 7.38 -4.78 17.29
N THR A 100 6.51 -5.73 16.97
CA THR A 100 6.03 -6.72 17.95
C THR A 100 7.10 -7.78 18.24
N ALA A 101 6.93 -8.55 19.32
CA ALA A 101 7.84 -9.66 19.61
C ALA A 101 7.78 -10.71 18.50
N GLU A 102 6.59 -10.91 17.92
CA GLU A 102 6.35 -11.77 16.76
C GLU A 102 7.12 -11.27 15.54
N ASP A 103 7.09 -9.97 15.26
CA ASP A 103 7.84 -9.41 14.12
C ASP A 103 9.35 -9.54 14.32
N VAL A 104 9.86 -9.34 15.55
CA VAL A 104 11.29 -9.49 15.86
C VAL A 104 11.75 -10.94 15.69
N ALA A 105 10.88 -11.91 15.96
CA ALA A 105 11.16 -13.32 15.73
C ALA A 105 11.06 -13.71 14.24
N ALA A 106 10.17 -13.06 13.49
CA ALA A 106 9.90 -13.38 12.09
C ALA A 106 10.88 -12.72 11.10
N TYR A 107 11.41 -11.53 11.43
CA TYR A 107 12.15 -10.70 10.49
C TYR A 107 13.55 -10.31 10.97
N THR A 108 14.46 -10.20 10.01
CA THR A 108 15.86 -9.82 10.27
C THR A 108 15.96 -8.41 10.82
N GLU A 109 17.07 -8.11 11.52
CA GLU A 109 17.35 -6.75 11.99
C GLU A 109 17.43 -5.74 10.82
N GLU A 110 17.98 -6.17 9.68
CA GLU A 110 18.08 -5.35 8.48
C GLU A 110 16.69 -4.98 7.93
N ALA A 111 15.75 -5.93 7.87
CA ALA A 111 14.37 -5.67 7.45
C ALA A 111 13.66 -4.67 8.36
N ARG A 112 14.06 -4.61 9.63
CA ARG A 112 13.52 -3.71 10.65
C ARG A 112 14.26 -2.36 10.74
N THR A 113 15.25 -2.14 9.88
CA THR A 113 16.07 -0.92 9.87
C THR A 113 15.59 0.06 8.79
N LEU A 114 15.27 1.28 9.20
CA LEU A 114 14.88 2.36 8.28
C LEU A 114 16.03 2.68 7.31
N GLY A 115 15.75 2.65 6.01
CA GLY A 115 16.73 2.95 4.96
C GLY A 115 17.59 1.75 4.51
N ALA A 116 17.31 0.54 4.98
CA ALA A 116 17.86 -0.67 4.38
C ALA A 116 17.39 -0.87 2.92
N PRO A 117 18.04 -1.74 2.12
CA PRO A 117 17.66 -1.98 0.72
C PRO A 117 16.18 -2.39 0.58
N LEU A 118 15.47 -1.78 -0.38
CA LEU A 118 14.01 -1.96 -0.51
C LEU A 118 13.62 -3.42 -0.76
N GLU A 119 14.50 -4.21 -1.37
CA GLU A 119 14.25 -5.61 -1.68
C GLU A 119 14.04 -6.46 -0.43
N VAL A 120 14.63 -6.06 0.70
CA VAL A 120 14.44 -6.72 2.00
C VAL A 120 12.99 -6.59 2.47
N GLY A 121 12.33 -5.50 2.10
CA GLY A 121 10.93 -5.24 2.42
C GLY A 121 9.96 -6.23 1.76
N ASN A 122 10.35 -6.90 0.67
CA ASN A 122 9.48 -7.83 -0.07
C ASN A 122 9.00 -9.01 0.77
N GLU A 123 9.74 -9.39 1.81
CA GLU A 123 9.40 -10.53 2.69
C GLU A 123 8.54 -10.11 3.91
N LEU A 124 8.38 -8.82 4.15
CA LEU A 124 7.62 -8.29 5.28
C LEU A 124 6.11 -8.38 5.04
N TYR A 125 5.34 -8.85 6.02
CA TYR A 125 3.87 -8.74 6.02
C TYR A 125 3.18 -9.22 4.72
N ILE A 126 3.58 -10.39 4.20
CA ILE A 126 3.07 -10.94 2.93
C ILE A 126 1.54 -10.97 2.86
N ASP A 127 0.90 -11.24 3.99
CA ASP A 127 -0.56 -11.31 4.10
C ASP A 127 -1.24 -9.99 3.74
N ILE A 128 -0.67 -8.85 4.12
CA ILE A 128 -1.23 -7.52 3.82
C ILE A 128 -0.73 -6.95 2.49
N GLN A 129 0.44 -7.36 2.01
CA GLN A 129 0.88 -7.07 0.65
C GLN A 129 -0.11 -7.63 -0.40
N LYS A 130 -0.67 -8.80 -0.12
CA LYS A 130 -1.57 -9.53 -1.01
C LYS A 130 -3.05 -9.15 -0.86
N THR A 131 -3.39 -8.15 -0.04
CA THR A 131 -4.79 -7.78 0.25
C THR A 131 -5.66 -7.59 -1.00
N TYR A 132 -5.08 -7.05 -2.08
CA TYR A 132 -5.82 -6.76 -3.32
C TYR A 132 -5.35 -7.58 -4.53
N THR A 133 -4.38 -8.48 -4.34
CA THR A 133 -3.95 -9.35 -5.44
C THR A 133 -5.03 -10.39 -5.68
N ILE A 134 -5.52 -10.46 -6.92
CA ILE A 134 -6.44 -11.52 -7.33
C ILE A 134 -5.60 -12.80 -7.41
N GLU A 135 -5.57 -13.61 -6.35
CA GLU A 135 -5.12 -14.99 -6.50
C GLU A 135 -6.18 -15.71 -7.34
N ASP A 136 -5.75 -16.47 -8.35
CA ASP A 136 -6.62 -17.37 -9.12
C ASP A 136 -7.35 -18.28 -8.13
N HIS A 137 -8.59 -17.94 -7.78
CA HIS A 137 -9.49 -18.91 -7.20
C HIS A 137 -9.67 -19.99 -8.27
N PRO A 138 -9.29 -21.25 -8.04
CA PRO A 138 -9.68 -22.30 -8.95
C PRO A 138 -11.20 -22.28 -8.97
N THR A 139 -11.77 -22.00 -10.14
CA THR A 139 -13.18 -22.09 -10.42
C THR A 139 -13.66 -23.40 -9.82
N GLN A 140 -14.44 -23.34 -8.74
CA GLN A 140 -15.14 -24.54 -8.27
C GLN A 140 -16.00 -24.96 -9.45
N PHE A 141 -15.57 -26.03 -10.12
CA PHE A 141 -16.40 -26.72 -11.09
C PHE A 141 -17.65 -27.16 -10.35
N SER A 142 -18.75 -26.48 -10.67
CA SER A 142 -20.08 -27.00 -10.43
C SER A 142 -20.21 -28.32 -11.19
N SER A 143 -20.41 -29.42 -10.49
CA SER A 143 -21.07 -30.62 -10.97
C SER A 143 -21.71 -31.33 -9.79
#